data_AF-A0A353YYM6-F1
#
_entry.id   AF-A0A353YYM6-F1
#
_cell.length_a   1.000
_cell.length_b   1.000
_cell.length_c   1.000
_cell.angle_alpha   90.00
_cell.angle_beta   90.00
_cell.angle_gamma   90.00
#
_symmetry.space_group_name_H-M   'P 1'
#
loop_
_entity.id
_entity.type
_entity.pdbx_description
1 polymer ?
#
loop_
_entity_poly.entity_id
_entity_poly.type
_entity_poly.pdbx_seq_one_letter_code
_entity_poly.pdbx_strand_id
1 'polypeptide(L)' 'MKHELYFRVRYNEVDRMGYVHHGNYAAYFEMGRTELMRQLGVVYK' A
#
# COMPACT_ATOMS: atom_id res chain seq x y z
N MET A 1 14.75 -7.39 9.05
CA MET A 1 14.48 -7.37 7.59
C MET A 1 13.57 -6.18 7.32
N LYS A 2 13.99 -5.24 6.48
CA LYS A 2 13.27 -3.99 6.20
C LYS A 2 12.97 -3.92 4.71
N HIS A 3 11.71 -3.70 4.35
CA HIS A 3 11.27 -3.47 2.98
C HIS A 3 10.52 -2.14 2.94
N GLU A 4 10.81 -1.30 1.95
CA GLU A 4 10.20 0.01 1.77
C GLU A 4 9.53 0.06 0.40
N LEU A 5 8.26 0.49 0.38
CA LEU A 5 7.47 0.66 -0.82
C LEU A 5 7.21 2.14 -1.06
N TYR A 6 7.64 2.64 -2.22
CA TYR A 6 7.35 4.00 -2.66
C TYR A 6 6.24 3.97 -3.71
N PHE A 7 5.16 4.71 -3.46
CA PHE A 7 4.08 4.89 -4.42
C PHE A 7 3.50 6.29 -4.30
N ARG A 8 2.84 6.74 -5.36
CA ARG A 8 2.16 8.03 -5.40
C ARG A 8 0.68 7.84 -5.09
N VAL A 9 0.16 8.66 -4.18
CA VAL A 9 -1.28 8.75 -3.90
C VAL A 9 -2.02 9.20 -5.17
N ARG A 10 -3.08 8.49 -5.51
CA ARG A 10 -3.95 8.78 -6.65
C ARG A 10 -5.04 9.77 -6.25
N TYR A 11 -5.51 10.54 -7.22
CA TYR A 11 -6.55 11.57 -6.99
C TYR A 11 -7.84 10.99 -6.41
N ASN A 12 -8.24 9.79 -6.82
CA ASN A 12 -9.45 9.12 -6.34
C ASN A 12 -9.35 8.57 -4.90
N GLU A 13 -8.15 8.58 -4.31
CA GLU A 13 -7.93 8.11 -2.94
C GLU A 13 -8.06 9.24 -1.91
N VAL A 14 -8.15 10.48 -2.40
CA VAL A 14 -8.25 11.70 -1.61
C VAL A 14 -9.73 12.07 -1.45
N ASP A 15 -10.17 12.31 -0.23
CA ASP A 15 -11.53 12.73 0.05
C ASP A 15 -11.71 14.26 -0.08
N ARG A 16 -12.94 14.74 0.17
CA ARG A 16 -13.25 16.18 0.08
C ARG A 16 -12.51 17.04 1.10
N MET A 17 -11.88 16.45 2.12
CA MET A 17 -11.07 17.18 3.10
C MET A 17 -9.63 17.37 2.61
N GLY A 18 -9.25 16.78 1.48
CA GLY A 18 -7.90 16.91 0.90
C GLY A 18 -6.88 15.92 1.47
N TYR A 19 -7.34 14.90 2.21
CA TYR A 19 -6.50 13.85 2.76
C TYR A 19 -6.83 12.50 2.14
N VAL A 20 -5.90 11.54 2.27
CA VAL A 20 -6.20 10.16 1.92
C VAL A 20 -7.32 9.65 2.84
N HIS A 21 -8.39 9.14 2.24
CA HIS A 21 -9.48 8.55 3.02
C HIS A 21 -8.97 7.35 3.83
N HIS A 22 -9.37 7.26 5.11
CA HIS A 22 -8.91 6.22 6.04
C HIS A 22 -9.11 4.79 5.51
N GLY A 23 -10.16 4.55 4.71
CA GLY A 23 -10.41 3.25 4.09
C GLY A 23 -9.31 2.78 3.13
N ASN A 24 -8.52 3.68 2.55
CA ASN A 24 -7.46 3.33 1.58
C ASN A 24 -6.19 2.80 2.26
N TYR A 25 -6.00 3.05 3.55
CA TYR A 25 -4.80 2.61 4.26
C TYR A 25 -4.69 1.08 4.33
N ALA A 26 -5.80 0.35 4.40
CA ALA A 26 -5.79 -1.11 4.36
C ALA A 26 -5.15 -1.64 3.07
N ALA A 27 -5.50 -1.05 1.92
CA ALA A 27 -4.90 -1.39 0.63
C ALA A 27 -3.40 -1.06 0.59
N TYR A 28 -2.97 0.03 1.22
CA TYR A 28 -1.55 0.40 1.28
C TYR A 28 -0.73 -0.61 2.09
N PHE A 29 -1.25 -1.09 3.22
CA PHE A 29 -0.63 -2.16 3.99
C PHE A 29 -0.57 -3.47 3.21
N GLU A 30 -1.63 -3.80 2.47
CA GLU A 30 -1.66 -5.00 1.64
C GLU A 30 -0.63 -4.95 0.50
N MET A 31 -0.46 -3.79 -0.15
CA MET A 31 0.59 -3.59 -1.14
C MET A 31 1.97 -3.85 -0.53
N GLY A 32 2.29 -3.20 0.59
CA GLY A 32 3.59 -3.38 1.26
C GLY A 32 3.85 -4.84 1.69
N ARG A 33 2.81 -5.53 2.16
CA ARG A 33 2.89 -6.94 2.54
C ARG A 33 3.14 -7.84 1.33
N THR A 34 2.45 -7.59 0.22
CA THR A 34 2.61 -8.35 -1.02
C THR A 34 4.02 -8.17 -1.60
N GLU A 35 4.54 -6.94 -1.58
CA GLU A 35 5.91 -6.66 -2.03
C GLU A 35 6.97 -7.31 -1.13
N LEU A 36 6.76 -7.28 0.19
CA LEU A 36 7.62 -7.98 1.15
C LEU A 36 7.62 -9.50 0.90
N MET A 37 6.45 -10.10 0.68
CA MET A 37 6.32 -11.53 0.36
C MET A 37 7.06 -11.87 -0.95
N ARG A 38 6.93 -11.02 -1.98
CA ARG A 38 7.67 -11.18 -3.24
C ARG A 38 9.18 -11.13 -3.03
N GLN A 39 9.69 -10.21 -2.22
CA GLN A 39 11.12 -10.15 -1.89
C GLN A 39 11.59 -11.41 -1.14
N LEU A 40 10.73 -12.01 -0.33
CA LEU A 40 10.99 -13.26 0.38
C LEU A 40 10.91 -14.51 -0.50
N GLY A 41 10.55 -14.39 -1.78
CA GLY A 41 10.32 -15.52 -2.67
C GLY A 41 9.05 -16.31 -2.34
N VAL A 42 8.14 -15.75 -1.53
CA VAL A 42 6.85 -16.35 -1.18
C VAL A 42 5.77 -15.70 -2.03
N VAL A 43 5.06 -16.51 -2.81
CA VAL A 43 3.96 -16.01 -3.65
C VAL A 43 2.69 -15.93 -2.81
N TYR A 44 2.10 -14.74 -2.75
CA TYR A 44 0.76 -14.55 -2.19
C TYR A 44 -0.26 -15.28 -3.08
N LYS A 45 -1.00 -16.24 -2.51
CA LYS A 45 -2.05 -17.02 -3.19
C LYS A 45 -3.42 -16.47 -2.90
#